data_AF-A0A478FUE3-F1
#
_entry.id   AF-A0A478FUE3-F1
#
_cell.length_a   1.000
_cell.length_b   1.000
_cell.length_c   1.000
_cell.angle_alpha   90.00
_cell.angle_beta   90.00
_cell.angle_gamma   90.00
#
_symmetry.space_group_name_H-M   'P 1'
#
loop_
_entity.id
_entity.type
_entity.pdbx_description
1 polymer ?
#
loop_
_entity_poly.entity_id
_entity_poly.type
_entity_poly.pdbx_seq_one_letter_code
_entity_poly.pdbx_strand_id
1 'polypeptide(L)'
;MTPQAIGAGVVGTAVVGGGGALAAYAAGAFGVKYENFLDYAKKNDYSYLIGDAEEKLKQKITNSPDVSKEGYKKILKDNLSLIDGSEDALVESDITDAGDSTKDSNKSKLNKVVGKVKAWCEVKKLESPRKDNEINWSEVEGNTDWQNFRSLCLESLTNNS
;
A
#
# COMPACT_ATOMS: atom_id res chain seq x y z
N MET A 1 24.47 30.88 -44.56
CA MET A 1 23.00 30.73 -44.42
C MET A 1 22.73 29.63 -43.43
N THR A 2 21.84 29.94 -42.48
CA THR A 2 21.37 29.16 -41.32
C THR A 2 20.66 27.86 -41.72
N PRO A 3 20.89 26.72 -41.03
CA PRO A 3 19.92 25.65 -40.95
C PRO A 3 18.77 26.10 -40.04
N GLN A 4 17.60 26.30 -40.64
CA GLN A 4 16.36 26.60 -39.94
C GLN A 4 15.90 25.34 -39.20
N ALA A 5 15.68 25.48 -37.89
CA ALA A 5 14.91 24.54 -37.10
C ALA A 5 13.45 24.57 -37.59
N ILE A 6 13.06 23.56 -38.35
CA ILE A 6 11.66 23.28 -38.64
C ILE A 6 11.25 22.14 -37.73
N GLY A 7 10.33 22.48 -36.81
CA GLY A 7 9.78 21.56 -35.83
C GLY A 7 9.14 20.35 -36.50
N ALA A 8 9.60 19.17 -36.12
CA ALA A 8 8.85 17.94 -36.30
C ALA A 8 7.79 17.88 -35.19
N GLY A 9 6.62 18.46 -35.46
CA GLY A 9 5.41 18.13 -34.75
C GLY A 9 5.10 16.66 -34.99
N VAL A 10 5.33 15.81 -33.99
CA VAL A 10 4.76 14.47 -33.97
C VAL A 10 3.32 14.63 -33.50
N VAL A 11 2.42 14.63 -34.48
CA VAL A 11 0.97 14.60 -34.33
C VAL A 11 0.60 13.23 -33.73
N GLY A 12 0.47 13.18 -32.40
CA GLY A 12 -0.09 12.05 -31.68
C GLY A 12 -1.59 12.22 -31.50
N THR A 13 -2.38 11.82 -32.50
CA THR A 13 -3.77 11.41 -32.29
C THR A 13 -3.75 9.96 -31.76
N ALA A 14 -4.47 9.52 -30.74
CA ALA A 14 -5.39 10.11 -29.79
C ALA A 14 -5.58 9.04 -28.69
N VAL A 15 -5.64 9.42 -27.41
CA VAL A 15 -6.64 8.88 -26.48
C VAL A 15 -6.99 9.99 -25.49
N VAL A 16 -8.08 10.69 -25.78
CA VAL A 16 -8.84 11.42 -24.78
C VAL A 16 -9.60 10.38 -23.97
N GLY A 17 -9.32 10.27 -22.67
CA GLY A 17 -10.10 9.45 -21.76
C GLY A 17 -9.41 9.16 -20.42
N GLY A 18 -9.53 10.08 -19.47
CA GLY A 18 -9.20 9.86 -18.05
C GLY A 18 -7.84 10.41 -17.63
N GLY A 19 -7.85 11.35 -16.67
CA GLY A 19 -6.69 12.14 -16.28
C GLY A 19 -5.52 11.35 -15.70
N GLY A 20 -4.32 11.87 -15.96
CA GLY A 20 -3.08 11.38 -15.37
C GLY A 20 -1.88 11.81 -16.19
N ALA A 21 -1.38 13.02 -15.93
CA ALA A 21 -0.09 13.44 -16.43
C ALA A 21 0.99 12.46 -15.95
N LEU A 22 1.41 11.54 -16.82
CA LEU A 22 2.66 10.81 -16.67
C LEU A 22 3.79 11.82 -16.86
N ALA A 23 4.08 12.56 -15.79
CA ALA A 23 5.23 13.43 -15.72
C ALA A 23 6.49 12.59 -15.95
N ALA A 24 7.09 12.76 -17.13
CA ALA A 24 8.42 12.28 -17.45
C ALA A 24 9.43 13.02 -16.57
N TYR A 25 9.73 12.48 -15.39
CA TYR A 25 10.75 13.06 -14.52
C TYR A 25 12.14 12.62 -14.99
N ALA A 26 12.86 13.61 -15.52
CA ALA A 26 14.22 13.51 -16.04
C ALA A 26 15.16 12.69 -15.14
N ALA A 27 15.85 11.75 -15.78
CA ALA A 27 16.99 11.04 -15.22
C ALA A 27 18.16 12.03 -15.02
N GLY A 28 18.62 12.17 -13.78
CA GLY A 28 19.82 12.94 -13.46
C GLY A 28 20.16 12.93 -11.98
N ALA A 29 21.28 12.27 -11.65
CA ALA A 29 22.20 12.63 -10.56
C ALA A 29 21.85 12.24 -9.10
N PHE A 30 22.42 11.10 -8.69
CA PHE A 30 22.88 10.68 -7.33
C PHE A 30 21.85 10.39 -6.22
N GLY A 31 21.96 9.18 -5.65
CA GLY A 31 21.19 8.70 -4.49
C GLY A 31 20.08 7.76 -4.92
N VAL A 32 19.90 6.66 -4.20
CA VAL A 32 18.88 5.64 -4.49
C VAL A 32 17.51 6.32 -4.57
N LYS A 33 17.00 6.53 -5.77
CA LYS A 33 15.68 7.13 -5.97
C LYS A 33 14.66 6.06 -5.61
N TYR A 34 13.93 6.28 -4.53
CA TYR A 34 12.75 5.48 -4.28
C TYR A 34 11.60 6.09 -5.08
N GLU A 35 10.80 5.25 -5.73
CA GLU A 35 9.70 5.71 -6.58
C GLU A 35 8.39 5.85 -5.82
N ASN A 36 8.18 5.00 -4.81
CA ASN A 36 6.99 4.93 -3.98
C ASN A 36 7.27 4.07 -2.75
N PHE A 37 6.29 3.96 -1.85
CA PHE A 37 6.40 3.15 -0.64
C PHE A 37 6.78 1.69 -0.92
N LEU A 38 6.27 1.05 -1.98
CA LEU A 38 6.67 -0.32 -2.30
C LEU A 38 8.13 -0.43 -2.73
N ASP A 39 8.62 0.53 -3.51
CA ASP A 39 10.02 0.56 -3.93
C ASP A 39 10.95 0.84 -2.74
N TYR A 40 10.56 1.74 -1.83
CA TYR A 40 11.24 1.94 -0.56
C TYR A 40 11.25 0.66 0.29
N ALA A 41 10.10 -0.01 0.42
CA ALA A 41 9.97 -1.26 1.16
C ALA A 41 10.91 -2.36 0.65
N LYS A 42 10.91 -2.61 -0.67
CA LYS A 42 11.73 -3.67 -1.29
C LYS A 42 13.23 -3.45 -1.11
N LYS A 43 13.66 -2.18 -1.13
CA LYS A 43 15.07 -1.80 -0.95
C LYS A 43 15.50 -1.76 0.53
N ASN A 44 14.56 -1.90 1.47
CA ASN A 44 14.79 -1.92 2.92
C ASN A 44 14.33 -3.24 3.57
N ASP A 45 14.44 -4.36 2.85
CA ASP A 45 14.18 -5.71 3.36
C ASP A 45 12.76 -5.95 3.90
N TYR A 46 11.75 -5.35 3.27
CA TYR A 46 10.35 -5.65 3.53
C TYR A 46 9.73 -6.51 2.42
N SER A 47 8.92 -7.48 2.82
CA SER A 47 8.04 -8.26 1.95
C SER A 47 6.64 -7.65 1.93
N TYR A 48 6.05 -7.53 0.74
CA TYR A 48 4.66 -7.12 0.57
C TYR A 48 3.70 -8.29 0.84
N LEU A 49 2.70 -8.08 1.70
CA LEU A 49 1.77 -9.13 2.16
C LEU A 49 0.63 -9.44 1.17
N ILE A 50 0.33 -8.51 0.24
CA ILE A 50 -0.96 -8.47 -0.47
C ILE A 50 -0.88 -9.02 -1.91
N GLY A 51 0.32 -9.28 -2.45
CA GLY A 51 0.55 -9.82 -3.81
C GLY A 51 0.18 -11.29 -3.97
N ASP A 52 1.11 -12.15 -4.41
CA ASP A 52 0.95 -13.62 -4.57
C ASP A 52 0.63 -14.38 -3.26
N ALA A 53 0.33 -13.64 -2.19
CA ALA A 53 0.32 -14.07 -0.81
C ALA A 53 -0.95 -13.61 -0.08
N GLU A 54 -2.08 -13.40 -0.77
CA GLU A 54 -3.39 -13.18 -0.11
C GLU A 54 -3.65 -14.24 0.99
N GLU A 55 -3.19 -15.47 0.76
CA GLU A 55 -3.22 -16.55 1.74
C GLU A 55 -2.37 -16.25 2.98
N LYS A 56 -1.22 -15.58 2.85
CA LYS A 56 -0.43 -15.12 4.02
C LYS A 56 -1.18 -14.08 4.81
N LEU A 57 -1.91 -13.16 4.16
CA LEU A 57 -2.75 -12.19 4.88
C LEU A 57 -3.86 -12.91 5.65
N LYS A 58 -4.54 -13.87 5.00
CA LYS A 58 -5.55 -14.72 5.64
C LYS A 58 -4.97 -15.44 6.86
N GLN A 59 -3.82 -16.09 6.70
CA GLN A 59 -3.11 -16.78 7.79
C GLN A 59 -2.71 -15.81 8.90
N LYS A 60 -2.21 -14.61 8.57
CA LYS A 60 -1.82 -13.60 9.54
C LYS A 60 -3.01 -13.11 10.38
N ILE A 61 -4.19 -13.00 9.77
CA ILE A 61 -5.44 -12.66 10.46
C ILE A 61 -5.92 -13.85 11.31
N THR A 62 -5.98 -15.05 10.75
CA THR A 62 -6.46 -16.26 11.45
C THR A 62 -5.57 -16.64 12.65
N ASN A 63 -4.25 -16.51 12.50
CA ASN A 63 -3.28 -16.82 13.55
C ASN A 63 -3.09 -15.67 14.54
N SER A 64 -3.62 -14.48 14.25
CA SER A 64 -3.55 -13.37 15.18
C SER A 64 -4.48 -13.63 16.35
N PRO A 65 -4.03 -13.33 17.59
CA PRO A 65 -4.95 -13.27 18.71
C PRO A 65 -6.02 -12.19 18.48
N ASP A 66 -7.08 -12.26 19.29
CA ASP A 66 -8.15 -11.27 19.34
C ASP A 66 -7.63 -9.83 19.48
N VAL A 67 -8.45 -8.85 19.06
CA VAL A 67 -8.14 -7.41 19.06
C VAL A 67 -7.72 -6.86 20.44
N SER A 68 -8.05 -7.54 21.53
CA SER A 68 -7.63 -7.19 22.90
C SER A 68 -6.15 -7.46 23.20
N LYS A 69 -5.45 -8.23 22.36
CA LYS A 69 -4.04 -8.63 22.55
C LYS A 69 -3.16 -8.09 21.43
N GLU A 70 -1.86 -7.97 21.71
CA GLU A 70 -0.88 -7.63 20.69
C GLU A 70 -0.92 -8.64 19.54
N GLY A 71 -1.07 -8.16 18.31
CA GLY A 71 -1.27 -9.00 17.14
C GLY A 71 -1.78 -8.21 15.95
N TYR A 72 -1.89 -8.89 14.82
CA TYR A 72 -2.30 -8.27 13.56
C TYR A 72 -3.76 -7.77 13.60
N LYS A 73 -4.67 -8.49 14.26
CA LYS A 73 -6.07 -8.04 14.47
C LYS A 73 -6.14 -6.73 15.27
N LYS A 74 -5.25 -6.53 16.25
CA LYS A 74 -5.16 -5.25 16.96
C LYS A 74 -4.68 -4.12 16.05
N ILE A 75 -3.65 -4.37 15.23
CA ILE A 75 -3.20 -3.40 14.23
C ILE A 75 -4.35 -3.02 13.28
N LEU A 76 -5.13 -4.00 12.81
CA LEU A 76 -6.30 -3.76 11.96
C LEU A 76 -7.37 -2.91 12.67
N LYS A 77 -7.65 -3.19 13.95
CA LYS A 77 -8.59 -2.41 14.76
C LYS A 77 -8.11 -0.96 14.94
N ASP A 78 -6.83 -0.79 15.28
CA ASP A 78 -6.25 0.54 15.53
C ASP A 78 -6.22 1.40 14.26
N ASN A 79 -6.22 0.76 13.08
CA ASN A 79 -6.24 1.41 11.77
C ASN A 79 -7.60 1.28 11.06
N LEU A 80 -8.66 0.88 11.78
CA LEU A 80 -9.96 0.61 11.18
C LEU A 80 -10.47 1.80 10.37
N SER A 81 -10.36 3.02 10.90
CA SER A 81 -10.79 4.26 10.24
C SER A 81 -10.05 4.59 8.94
N LEU A 82 -8.86 4.02 8.72
CA LEU A 82 -8.07 4.23 7.51
C LEU A 82 -8.44 3.23 6.41
N ILE A 83 -8.70 1.99 6.83
CA ILE A 83 -8.99 0.86 5.94
C ILE A 83 -10.47 0.88 5.53
N ASP A 84 -11.31 1.49 6.35
CA ASP A 84 -12.73 1.60 6.09
C ASP A 84 -13.02 2.61 4.97
N GLY A 85 -13.53 2.08 3.85
CA GLY A 85 -13.97 2.85 2.69
C GLY A 85 -15.49 2.97 2.70
N SER A 86 -16.02 4.09 2.19
CA SER A 86 -17.40 4.58 2.36
C SER A 86 -18.57 3.62 2.02
N GLU A 87 -18.33 2.47 1.40
CA GLU A 87 -19.32 1.43 1.11
C GLU A 87 -18.92 0.11 1.78
N ASP A 88 -19.85 -0.59 2.44
CA ASP A 88 -19.59 -1.82 3.23
C ASP A 88 -18.55 -1.64 4.34
N ALA A 89 -18.94 -0.79 5.31
CA ALA A 89 -18.05 -0.41 6.40
C ALA A 89 -17.57 -1.62 7.21
N LEU A 90 -16.28 -1.70 7.51
CA LEU A 90 -15.75 -2.64 8.48
C LEU A 90 -16.15 -2.20 9.89
N VAL A 91 -16.64 -3.15 10.68
CA VAL A 91 -16.84 -2.95 12.11
C VAL A 91 -15.83 -3.76 12.91
N GLU A 92 -15.58 -3.38 14.16
CA GLU A 92 -14.63 -4.09 15.02
C GLU A 92 -14.94 -5.59 15.12
N SER A 93 -16.23 -5.97 15.17
CA SER A 93 -16.63 -7.38 15.20
C SER A 93 -16.25 -8.16 13.94
N ASP A 94 -16.14 -7.50 12.78
CA ASP A 94 -15.64 -8.14 11.55
C ASP A 94 -14.17 -8.54 11.73
N ILE A 95 -13.36 -7.69 12.37
CA ILE A 95 -11.94 -7.93 12.61
C ILE A 95 -11.74 -8.97 13.72
N THR A 96 -12.44 -8.80 14.83
CA THR A 96 -12.39 -9.70 16.00
C THR A 96 -12.72 -11.13 15.59
N ASP A 97 -13.82 -11.32 14.88
CA ASP A 97 -14.31 -12.65 14.53
C ASP A 97 -13.69 -13.22 13.24
N ALA A 98 -12.95 -12.42 12.45
CA ALA A 98 -12.35 -12.89 11.20
C ALA A 98 -11.48 -14.14 11.41
N GLY A 99 -11.78 -15.21 10.66
CA GLY A 99 -11.07 -16.48 10.72
C GLY A 99 -11.37 -17.32 11.96
N ASP A 100 -12.30 -16.91 12.83
CA ASP A 100 -12.78 -17.73 13.95
C ASP A 100 -13.65 -18.88 13.44
N SER A 101 -13.35 -20.11 13.89
CA SER A 101 -14.03 -21.32 13.42
C SER A 101 -15.52 -21.38 13.78
N THR A 102 -15.96 -20.63 14.80
CA THR A 102 -17.34 -20.61 15.29
C THR A 102 -18.11 -19.39 14.83
N LYS A 103 -17.47 -18.21 14.80
CA LYS A 103 -18.10 -16.91 14.51
C LYS A 103 -17.90 -16.42 13.08
N ASP A 104 -17.04 -17.10 12.32
CA ASP A 104 -16.75 -16.83 10.90
C ASP A 104 -16.58 -18.15 10.13
N SER A 105 -17.49 -19.11 10.38
CA SER A 105 -17.44 -20.45 9.81
C SER A 105 -17.46 -20.49 8.27
N ASN A 106 -18.07 -19.49 7.62
CA ASN A 106 -18.09 -19.32 6.17
C ASN A 106 -16.94 -18.41 5.65
N LYS A 107 -16.04 -17.95 6.53
CA LYS A 107 -14.92 -17.03 6.23
C LYS A 107 -15.36 -15.71 5.60
N SER A 108 -16.63 -15.31 5.74
CA SER A 108 -17.15 -14.08 5.15
C SER A 108 -16.49 -12.84 5.74
N LYS A 109 -16.26 -12.82 7.06
CA LYS A 109 -15.60 -11.70 7.74
C LYS A 109 -14.12 -11.67 7.39
N LEU A 110 -13.46 -12.83 7.40
CA LEU A 110 -12.07 -12.96 6.94
C LEU A 110 -11.89 -12.39 5.53
N ASN A 111 -12.73 -12.80 4.58
CA ASN A 111 -12.65 -12.33 3.19
C ASN A 111 -12.94 -10.82 3.09
N LYS A 112 -13.90 -10.30 3.87
CA LYS A 112 -14.20 -8.86 3.92
C LYS A 112 -13.00 -8.06 4.42
N VAL A 113 -12.43 -8.45 5.56
CA VAL A 113 -11.24 -7.79 6.14
C VAL A 113 -10.07 -7.85 5.16
N VAL A 114 -9.78 -9.03 4.61
CA VAL A 114 -8.72 -9.23 3.60
C VAL A 114 -8.92 -8.32 2.39
N GLY A 115 -10.14 -8.26 1.85
CA GLY A 115 -10.45 -7.45 0.67
C GLY A 115 -10.23 -5.96 0.91
N LYS A 116 -10.64 -5.45 2.08
CA LYS A 116 -10.50 -4.05 2.46
C LYS A 116 -9.04 -3.66 2.71
N VAL A 117 -8.31 -4.47 3.48
CA VAL A 117 -6.87 -4.29 3.70
C VAL A 117 -6.12 -4.33 2.37
N LYS A 118 -6.44 -5.29 1.50
CA LYS A 118 -5.87 -5.40 0.17
C LYS A 118 -6.11 -4.15 -0.67
N ALA A 119 -7.36 -3.70 -0.76
CA ALA A 119 -7.70 -2.49 -1.53
C ALA A 119 -6.94 -1.26 -1.01
N TRP A 120 -6.87 -1.08 0.30
CA TRP A 120 -6.14 0.03 0.92
C TRP A 120 -4.63 -0.05 0.62
N CYS A 121 -4.03 -1.23 0.81
CA CYS A 121 -2.61 -1.46 0.53
C CYS A 121 -2.26 -1.29 -0.95
N GLU A 122 -3.15 -1.65 -1.87
CA GLU A 122 -2.95 -1.51 -3.31
C GLU A 122 -2.94 -0.04 -3.75
N VAL A 123 -3.72 0.82 -3.08
CA VAL A 123 -3.67 2.28 -3.28
C VAL A 123 -2.39 2.85 -2.66
N LYS A 124 -2.12 2.51 -1.39
CA LYS A 124 -1.03 3.11 -0.61
C LYS A 124 0.36 2.70 -1.07
N LYS A 125 0.53 1.53 -1.71
CA LYS A 125 1.84 1.08 -2.21
C LYS A 125 2.46 2.03 -3.25
N LEU A 126 1.62 2.80 -3.96
CA LEU A 126 2.02 3.77 -4.98
C LEU A 126 2.26 5.18 -4.42
N GLU A 127 2.01 5.38 -3.12
CA GLU A 127 2.19 6.67 -2.48
C GLU A 127 3.67 7.04 -2.38
N SER A 128 3.95 8.34 -2.43
CA SER A 128 5.29 8.91 -2.30
C SER A 128 5.24 10.04 -1.29
N PRO A 129 6.25 10.18 -0.41
CA PRO A 129 6.32 11.28 0.54
C PRO A 129 6.67 12.57 -0.22
N ARG A 130 5.65 13.21 -0.80
CA ARG A 130 5.78 14.50 -1.47
C ARG A 130 5.67 15.61 -0.44
N LYS A 131 6.64 16.51 -0.44
CA LYS A 131 6.58 17.80 0.22
C LYS A 131 6.85 18.86 -0.83
N ASP A 132 5.88 19.75 -1.06
CA ASP A 132 6.05 20.90 -1.96
C ASP A 132 6.60 20.56 -3.36
N ASN A 133 6.09 19.48 -3.97
CA ASN A 133 6.49 18.93 -5.28
C ASN A 133 7.87 18.25 -5.35
N GLU A 134 8.59 18.15 -4.22
CA GLU A 134 9.82 17.39 -4.09
C GLU A 134 9.58 16.12 -3.26
N ILE A 135 10.28 15.03 -3.59
CA ILE A 135 10.16 13.79 -2.82
C ILE A 135 11.26 13.79 -1.75
N ASN A 136 10.85 13.74 -0.47
CA ASN A 136 11.79 13.68 0.64
C ASN A 136 11.77 12.28 1.29
N TRP A 137 12.66 11.42 0.83
CA TRP A 137 12.81 10.06 1.35
C TRP A 137 13.53 9.96 2.69
N SER A 138 14.24 11.01 3.10
CA SER A 138 14.95 11.03 4.39
C SER A 138 14.01 11.10 5.59
N GLU A 139 12.75 11.52 5.37
CA GLU A 139 11.73 11.66 6.40
C GLU A 139 10.67 10.54 6.36
N VAL A 140 10.82 9.55 5.47
CA VAL A 140 9.78 8.53 5.22
C VAL A 140 9.46 7.71 6.48
N GLU A 141 10.43 7.37 7.32
CA GLU A 141 10.18 6.64 8.58
C GLU A 141 9.33 7.43 9.59
N GLY A 142 9.32 8.77 9.49
CA GLY A 142 8.47 9.65 10.29
C GLY A 142 7.10 9.93 9.65
N ASN A 143 6.86 9.47 8.42
CA ASN A 143 5.61 9.67 7.71
C ASN A 143 4.55 8.68 8.20
N THR A 144 3.41 9.20 8.68
CA THR A 144 2.32 8.39 9.23
C THR A 144 1.72 7.42 8.20
N ASP A 145 1.57 7.83 6.94
CA ASP A 145 1.08 6.96 5.87
C ASP A 145 2.05 5.80 5.60
N TRP A 146 3.36 6.07 5.63
CA TRP A 146 4.38 5.02 5.55
C TRP A 146 4.30 4.07 6.74
N GLN A 147 4.17 4.58 7.97
CA GLN A 147 4.07 3.75 9.16
C GLN A 147 2.85 2.82 9.12
N ASN A 148 1.70 3.35 8.66
CA ASN A 148 0.48 2.58 8.48
C ASN A 148 0.63 1.57 7.33
N PHE A 149 1.24 1.97 6.22
CA PHE A 149 1.52 1.05 5.11
C PHE A 149 2.46 -0.08 5.53
N ARG A 150 3.50 0.23 6.31
CA ARG A 150 4.45 -0.74 6.84
C ARG A 150 3.79 -1.71 7.80
N SER A 151 2.94 -1.24 8.71
CA SER A 151 2.29 -2.11 9.70
C SER A 151 1.20 -3.00 9.09
N LEU A 152 0.44 -2.48 8.12
CA LEU A 152 -0.69 -3.18 7.51
C LEU A 152 -0.27 -4.07 6.34
N CYS A 153 0.65 -3.60 5.50
CA CYS A 153 0.89 -4.18 4.18
C CYS A 153 2.25 -4.87 4.05
N LEU A 154 3.16 -4.68 5.00
CA LEU A 154 4.52 -5.19 4.94
C LEU A 154 4.83 -6.18 6.07
N GLU A 155 5.83 -7.01 5.81
CA GLU A 155 6.46 -7.89 6.78
C GLU A 155 7.96 -7.75 6.67
N SER A 156 8.64 -7.60 7.80
CA SER A 156 10.09 -7.48 7.83
C SER A 156 10.72 -8.83 7.51
N LEU A 157 11.64 -8.88 6.54
CA LEU A 157 12.35 -10.10 6.16
C LEU A 157 13.43 -10.51 7.19
N THR A 158 13.73 -9.66 8.17
CA THR A 158 14.81 -9.85 9.14
C THR A 158 14.40 -10.55 10.44
N ASN A 159 13.14 -10.97 10.61
CA ASN A 159 12.73 -11.77 11.78
C ASN A 159 12.69 -13.28 11.46
N ASN A 160 13.87 -13.86 11.31
CA ASN A 160 14.14 -15.27 11.65
C ASN A 160 15.48 -15.31 12.39
N SER A 161 15.44 -15.21 13.71
CA SER A 161 16.52 -15.60 14.63
C SER A 161 15.90 -16.13 15.91
#